data_AF-A0A532U298-F1
#
_entry.id   AF-A0A532U298-F1
#
_cell.length_a   1.000
_cell.length_b   1.000
_cell.length_c   1.000
_cell.angle_alpha   90.00
_cell.angle_beta   90.00
_cell.angle_gamma   90.00
#
_symmetry.space_group_name_H-M   'P 1'
#
loop_
_entity.id
_entity.type
_entity.pdbx_description
1 polymer ?
#
loop_
_entity_poly.entity_id
_entity_poly.type
_entity_poly.pdbx_seq_one_letter_code
_entity_poly.pdbx_strand_id
1 'polypeptide(L)' 'MEKEYASVALVFFLFGIFCAYWAQTTNRNAWLWFFLGWFFAPITGLVLLSENRKQTSQENGPE' A
#
# COMPACT_ATOMS: atom_id res chain seq x y z
N MET A 1 -6.78 -1.60 -27.52
CA MET A 1 -7.48 -1.84 -26.24
C MET A 1 -6.80 -0.97 -25.20
N GLU A 2 -7.43 0.15 -24.84
CA GLU A 2 -7.02 0.97 -23.69
C GLU A 2 -7.06 0.07 -22.44
N LYS A 3 -5.96 -0.02 -21.69
CA LYS A 3 -5.96 -0.74 -20.40
C LYS A 3 -6.51 0.21 -19.35
N GLU A 4 -7.79 0.07 -19.03
CA GLU A 4 -8.38 0.76 -17.88
C GLU A 4 -7.89 0.09 -16.61
N TYR A 5 -6.95 0.74 -15.91
CA TYR A 5 -6.43 0.25 -14.64
C TYR A 5 -7.36 0.69 -13.50
N ALA A 6 -7.56 -0.20 -12.53
CA ALA A 6 -8.21 0.17 -11.28
C ALA A 6 -7.45 1.33 -10.62
N SER A 7 -8.20 2.33 -10.11
CA SER A 7 -7.58 3.44 -9.41
C SER A 7 -6.86 2.93 -8.16
N VAL A 8 -5.73 3.55 -7.83
CA VAL A 8 -4.93 3.21 -6.65
C VAL A 8 -5.78 3.27 -5.37
N ALA A 9 -6.70 4.24 -5.29
CA ALA A 9 -7.65 4.37 -4.20
C ALA A 9 -8.60 3.15 -4.09
N LEU A 10 -9.11 2.67 -5.22
CA LEU A 10 -9.98 1.49 -5.26
C LEU A 10 -9.21 0.23 -4.85
N VAL A 11 -7.97 0.07 -5.29
CA VAL A 11 -7.12 -1.07 -4.89
C VAL A 11 -6.87 -1.09 -3.38
N PHE A 12 -6.50 0.04 -2.78
CA PHE A 12 -6.30 0.12 -1.33
C PHE A 12 -7.60 -0.10 -0.53
N PHE A 13 -8.73 0.38 -1.04
CA PHE A 13 -10.03 0.15 -0.43
C PHE A 13 -10.40 -1.34 -0.41
N LEU A 14 -10.28 -2.04 -1.54
CA LEU A 14 -10.53 -3.48 -1.60
C LEU A 14 -9.57 -4.28 -0.71
N PHE A 15 -8.30 -3.87 -0.66
CA PHE A 15 -7.31 -4.50 0.23
C PHE A 15 -7.68 -4.34 1.71
N GLY A 16 -8.14 -3.15 2.11
CA GLY A 16 -8.65 -2.90 3.46
C GLY A 16 -9.86 -3.78 3.81
N ILE A 17 -10.83 -3.89 2.90
CA ILE A 17 -11.99 -4.79 3.06
C ILE A 17 -11.56 -6.24 3.20
N PHE A 18 -10.64 -6.71 2.36
CA PHE A 18 -10.11 -8.06 2.43
C PHE A 18 -9.45 -8.34 3.80
N CYS A 19 -8.66 -7.39 4.30
CA CYS A 19 -8.01 -7.49 5.61
C CYS A 19 -9.03 -7.53 6.76
N ALA A 20 -10.10 -6.74 6.66
CA ALA A 20 -11.22 -6.74 7.61
C ALA A 20 -11.97 -8.09 7.59
N TYR A 21 -12.24 -8.62 6.40
CA TYR A 21 -12.88 -9.92 6.23
C TYR A 21 -12.03 -11.06 6.81
N TRP A 22 -10.72 -11.05 6.56
CA TRP A 22 -9.79 -12.01 7.16
C TRP A 22 -9.77 -11.93 8.69
N ALA A 23 -9.78 -10.72 9.25
CA ALA A 23 -9.84 -10.54 10.69
C ALA A 23 -11.16 -11.08 11.26
N GLN A 24 -12.27 -10.88 10.54
CA GLN A 24 -13.57 -11.39 10.91
C GLN A 24 -13.60 -12.93 10.92
N THR A 25 -13.04 -13.60 9.90
CA THR A 25 -12.95 -15.07 9.86
C THR A 25 -12.04 -15.65 10.93
N THR A 26 -11.09 -14.86 11.44
CA THR A 26 -10.15 -15.25 12.50
C THR A 26 -10.65 -14.89 13.92
N ASN A 27 -11.92 -14.48 14.07
CA ASN A 27 -12.49 -14.01 15.36
C ASN A 27 -11.72 -12.81 15.97
N ARG A 28 -11.12 -11.96 15.13
CA ARG A 28 -10.42 -10.74 15.52
C ARG A 28 -11.25 -9.50 15.20
N ASN A 29 -10.85 -8.36 15.77
CA ASN A 29 -11.55 -7.09 15.55
C ASN A 29 -11.37 -6.59 14.11
N ALA A 30 -12.40 -6.79 13.28
CA ALA A 30 -12.41 -6.43 11.87
C ALA A 30 -12.18 -4.94 11.61
N TRP A 31 -12.71 -4.08 12.49
CA TRP A 31 -12.56 -2.63 12.37
C TRP A 31 -11.12 -2.19 12.59
N LEU A 32 -10.45 -2.77 13.60
CA LEU A 32 -9.04 -2.50 13.86
C LEU A 32 -8.16 -2.92 12.67
N TRP A 33 -8.42 -4.10 12.10
CA TRP A 33 -7.64 -4.64 10.97
C TRP A 33 -7.90 -3.90 9.65
N PHE A 34 -9.11 -3.36 9.44
CA PHE A 34 -9.41 -2.46 8.33
C PHE A 34 -8.51 -1.20 8.38
N PHE A 35 -8.49 -0.51 9.53
CA PHE A 35 -7.66 0.69 9.69
C PHE A 35 -6.16 0.37 9.68
N LEU A 36 -5.77 -0.81 10.18
CA LEU A 36 -4.40 -1.28 10.07
C LEU A 36 -3.97 -1.37 8.59
N GLY A 37 -4.81 -1.97 7.74
CA GLY A 37 -4.58 -2.04 6.29
C GLY A 37 -4.46 -0.66 5.64
N TRP A 38 -5.29 0.31 6.08
CA TRP A 38 -5.19 1.70 5.63
C TRP A 38 -3.90 2.39 6.10
N PHE A 39 -3.43 2.10 7.31
CA PHE A 39 -2.21 2.67 7.88
C PHE A 39 -0.93 2.12 7.24
N PHE A 40 -0.95 0.89 6.72
CA PHE A 40 0.16 0.33 5.94
C PHE A 40 0.38 1.04 4.60
N ALA A 41 -0.65 1.63 4.00
CA ALA A 41 -0.53 2.35 2.73
C ALA A 41 0.46 3.54 2.77
N PRO A 42 0.36 4.51 3.72
CA PRO A 42 1.33 5.60 3.82
C PRO A 42 2.72 5.11 4.23
N ILE A 43 2.84 4.09 5.08
CA ILE A 43 4.15 3.49 5.43
C ILE A 43 4.82 2.94 4.18
N THR A 44 4.08 2.19 3.37
CA THR A 44 4.58 1.62 2.12
C THR A 44 5.00 2.74 1.16
N GLY A 45 4.18 3.81 1.04
CA GLY A 45 4.53 5.00 0.26
C GLY A 45 5.83 5.68 0.71
N LEU A 46 6.04 5.82 2.03
CA LEU A 46 7.28 6.40 2.58
C LEU A 46 8.50 5.51 2.33
N VAL A 47 8.37 4.19 2.45
CA VAL A 47 9.44 3.23 2.14
C VAL A 47 9.79 3.28 0.65
N LEU A 48 8.78 3.29 -0.23
CA LEU A 48 8.97 3.39 -1.69
C LEU A 48 9.63 4.72 -2.08
N LEU A 49 9.27 5.81 -1.41
CA LEU A 49 9.91 7.11 -1.60
C LEU A 49 11.35 7.11 -1.10
N SER A 50 11.64 6.44 0.02
CA SER A 50 12.99 6.27 0.55
C SER A 50 13.87 5.46 -0.40
N GLU A 51 13.35 4.37 -0.98
CA GLU A 51 14.08 3.53 -1.94
C GLU A 51 14.29 4.26 -3.27
N ASN A 52 13.28 4.99 -3.78
CA ASN A 52 13.44 5.80 -4.99
C ASN A 52 14.58 6.82 -4.87
N ARG A 53 14.70 7.49 -3.71
CA ARG A 53 15.80 8.46 -3.48
C ARG A 53 17.19 7.83 -3.56
N LYS A 54 17.34 6.56 -3.16
CA LYS A 54 18.62 5.84 -3.27
C LYS A 54 18.98 5.56 -4.74
N GLN A 55 18.00 5.23 -5.58
CA GLN A 55 18.22 5.00 -7.00
C GLN A 55 18.64 6.29 -7.73
N THR A 56 17.99 7.42 -7.47
CA THR A 56 18.34 8.72 -8.10
C THR A 56 19.73 9.22 -7.68
N SER A 57 20.21 8.85 -6.48
CA SER A 57 21.54 9.25 -6.00
C SER A 57 22.68 8.40 -6.61
N GLN A 58 22.37 7.20 -7.13
CA GLN A 58 23.34 6.34 -7.81
C GLN A 58 23.53 6.71 -9.29
N GLU A 59 22.50 7.29 -9.92
CA GLU A 59 22.56 7.79 -11.30
C GLU A 59 23.39 9.09 -11.44
N ASN A 60 23.56 9.85 -10.35
CA ASN A 60 24.38 11.06 -10.29
C ASN A 60 25.76 10.82 -9.66
N GLY A 61 26.36 9.65 -9.90
CA GLY A 61 27.76 9.40 -9.54
C GLY A 61 28.68 10.38 -10.27
N PRO A 62 29.68 10.98 -9.58
CA PRO A 62 30.56 11.98 -10.18
C PRO A 62 31.39 11.36 -11.30
N GLU A 63 31.25 11.90 -12.51
CA GLU A 63 32.17 11.66 -13.62
C GLU A 63 33.51 12.38 -13.40
#